data_AF-A0A9X2VS33-F1
#
_entry.id   AF-A0A9X2VS33-F1
#
_cell.length_a   1.000
_cell.length_b   1.000
_cell.length_c   1.000
_cell.angle_alpha   90.00
_cell.angle_beta   90.00
_cell.angle_gamma   90.00
#
_symmetry.space_group_name_H-M   'P 1'
#
loop_
_entity.id
_entity.type
_entity.pdbx_description
1 polymer ?
#
loop_
_entity_poly.entity_id
_entity_poly.type
_entity_poly.pdbx_seq_one_letter_code
_entity_poly.pdbx_strand_id
1 'polypeptide(L)'
;MGLDERLLRAARAAASEWFEAVGRAEVVKADYHRAVRHLHLAGGSMREIAEALDVSHQRVHQMIEEAGGTEGWKPRRKVGADLVCSFCGAAKTEVSSLVAGPGVFICDGCVDLCGRVLGEADAAHGPSHVDPVPSTSGFSCSFCGRGAADSARLVAGPGVKICDACVRFSAEVIAAQSG
;
A
#
# COMPACT_ATOMS: atom_id res chain seq x y z
N MET A 1 9.33 -35.95 38.43
CA MET A 1 8.81 -34.63 38.81
C MET A 1 8.31 -33.96 37.54
N GLY A 2 7.00 -33.76 37.42
CA GLY A 2 6.41 -33.01 36.30
C GLY A 2 6.49 -31.51 36.56
N LEU A 3 6.38 -30.72 35.49
CA LEU A 3 6.18 -29.29 35.60
C LEU A 3 4.85 -29.00 36.30
N ASP A 4 4.80 -27.92 37.08
CA ASP A 4 3.55 -27.45 37.68
C ASP A 4 2.59 -26.99 36.57
N GLU A 5 1.48 -27.71 36.41
CA GLU A 5 0.48 -27.49 35.36
C GLU A 5 -0.22 -26.13 35.47
N ARG A 6 -0.27 -25.51 36.66
CA ARG A 6 -0.81 -24.16 36.84
C ARG A 6 0.20 -23.12 36.35
N LEU A 7 1.48 -23.28 36.69
CA LEU A 7 2.54 -22.40 36.19
C LEU A 7 2.71 -22.51 34.67
N LEU A 8 2.61 -23.72 34.12
CA LEU A 8 2.72 -23.93 32.67
C LEU A 8 1.57 -23.25 31.90
N ARG A 9 0.34 -23.33 32.41
CA ARG A 9 -0.81 -22.63 31.82
C ARG A 9 -0.66 -21.11 31.89
N ALA A 10 -0.22 -20.57 33.03
CA ALA A 10 0.05 -19.13 33.17
C ALA A 10 1.13 -18.64 32.20
N ALA A 11 2.22 -19.41 32.06
CA ALA A 11 3.30 -19.08 31.13
C ALA A 11 2.84 -19.07 29.67
N ARG A 12 2.00 -20.02 29.25
CA ARG A 12 1.43 -20.07 27.89
C ARG A 12 0.49 -18.89 27.62
N ALA A 13 -0.35 -18.53 28.58
CA ALA A 13 -1.24 -17.37 28.45
C ALA A 13 -0.44 -16.07 28.29
N ALA A 14 0.56 -15.83 29.16
CA ALA A 14 1.45 -14.68 29.07
C ALA A 14 2.23 -14.63 27.74
N ALA A 15 2.66 -15.79 27.23
CA ALA A 15 3.31 -15.86 25.92
C ALA A 15 2.35 -15.46 24.79
N SER A 16 1.11 -15.95 24.80
CA SER A 16 0.10 -15.59 23.80
C SER A 16 -0.17 -14.09 23.79
N GLU A 17 -0.42 -13.50 24.97
CA GLU A 17 -0.64 -12.06 25.13
C GLU A 17 0.56 -11.24 24.64
N TRP A 18 1.78 -11.70 24.94
CA TRP A 18 3.00 -11.05 24.46
C TRP A 18 3.10 -11.07 22.94
N PHE A 19 2.89 -12.24 22.30
CA PHE A 19 2.92 -12.35 20.84
C PHE A 19 1.86 -11.46 20.18
N GLU A 20 0.65 -11.41 20.72
CA GLU A 20 -0.41 -10.52 20.21
C GLU A 20 -0.04 -9.04 20.36
N ALA A 21 0.54 -8.65 21.50
CA ALA A 21 0.99 -7.28 21.72
C ALA A 21 2.13 -6.89 20.77
N VAL A 22 3.10 -7.78 20.57
CA VAL A 22 4.20 -7.59 19.60
C VAL A 22 3.65 -7.47 18.18
N GLY A 23 2.77 -8.39 17.76
CA GLY A 23 2.16 -8.34 16.44
C GLY A 23 1.38 -7.05 16.19
N ARG A 24 0.59 -6.59 17.19
CA ARG A 24 -0.08 -5.28 17.10
C ARG A 24 0.91 -4.12 16.97
N ALA A 25 2.01 -4.15 17.73
CA ALA A 25 3.03 -3.11 17.65
C ALA A 25 3.74 -3.10 16.28
N GLU A 26 3.98 -4.27 15.69
CA GLU A 26 4.57 -4.40 14.35
C GLU A 26 3.66 -3.81 13.26
N VAL A 27 2.35 -4.10 13.31
CA VAL A 27 1.38 -3.53 12.37
C VAL A 27 1.35 -2.00 12.47
N VAL A 28 1.23 -1.46 13.69
CA VAL A 28 1.22 -0.01 13.93
C VAL A 28 2.53 0.64 13.46
N LYS A 29 3.68 0.00 13.69
CA LYS A 29 4.97 0.47 13.20
C LYS A 29 5.01 0.51 11.67
N ALA A 30 4.52 -0.53 11.01
CA ALA A 30 4.48 -0.60 9.55
C ALA A 30 3.60 0.51 8.95
N ASP A 31 2.43 0.76 9.53
CA ASP A 31 1.53 1.84 9.11
C ASP A 31 2.18 3.21 9.29
N TYR A 32 2.84 3.44 10.42
CA TYR A 32 3.58 4.67 10.66
C TYR A 32 4.67 4.89 9.60
N HIS A 33 5.52 3.89 9.37
CA HIS A 33 6.60 3.97 8.37
C HIS A 33 6.07 4.23 6.97
N ARG A 34 4.96 3.60 6.60
CA ARG A 34 4.26 3.84 5.34
C ARG A 34 3.73 5.27 5.24
N ALA A 35 3.15 5.83 6.30
CA ALA A 35 2.67 7.21 6.31
C ALA A 35 3.81 8.21 6.08
N VAL A 36 4.95 8.01 6.74
CA VAL A 36 6.18 8.80 6.51
C VAL A 36 6.62 8.74 5.05
N ARG A 37 6.58 7.54 4.44
CA ARG A 37 6.89 7.36 3.02
C ARG A 37 5.90 8.09 2.10
N HIS A 38 4.61 8.09 2.43
CA HIS A 38 3.61 8.84 1.66
C HIS A 38 3.85 10.35 1.70
N LEU A 39 4.19 10.91 2.86
CA LEU A 39 4.56 12.33 2.98
C LEU A 39 5.74 12.68 2.05
N HIS A 40 6.73 11.80 1.97
CA HIS A 40 7.87 12.00 1.07
C HIS A 40 7.48 11.95 -0.41
N LEU A 41 6.67 10.96 -0.81
CA LEU A 41 6.19 10.83 -2.19
C LEU A 41 5.27 11.97 -2.63
N ALA A 42 4.53 12.58 -1.69
CA ALA A 42 3.74 13.78 -1.93
C ALA A 42 4.60 15.05 -2.12
N GLY A 43 5.93 14.94 -2.10
CA GLY A 43 6.87 16.03 -2.34
C GLY A 43 7.52 16.59 -1.06
N GLY A 44 7.18 16.08 0.12
CA GLY A 44 7.80 16.50 1.38
C GLY A 44 9.29 16.13 1.44
N SER A 45 10.14 17.09 1.79
CA SER A 45 11.55 16.80 2.02
C SER A 45 11.73 16.02 3.33
N MET A 46 12.80 15.21 3.41
CA MET A 46 13.11 14.44 4.61
C MET A 46 13.31 15.32 5.85
N ARG A 47 13.75 16.58 5.69
CA ARG A 47 13.93 17.53 6.80
C ARG A 47 12.60 18.08 7.32
N GLU A 48 11.69 18.45 6.42
CA GLU A 48 10.34 18.92 6.80
C GLU A 48 9.55 17.81 7.51
N ILE A 49 9.62 16.58 7.00
CA ILE A 49 8.95 15.43 7.63
C ILE A 49 9.55 15.12 9.01
N ALA A 50 10.87 15.21 9.13
CA ALA A 50 11.58 15.00 10.39
C ALA A 50 11.16 16.02 11.46
N GLU A 51 11.10 17.30 11.08
CA GLU A 51 10.66 18.39 11.96
C GLU A 51 9.18 18.22 12.37
N ALA A 52 8.30 17.87 11.42
CA ALA A 52 6.88 17.67 11.70
C ALA A 52 6.58 16.48 12.63
N LEU A 53 7.44 15.45 12.61
CA LEU A 53 7.27 14.22 13.39
C LEU A 53 8.15 14.18 14.66
N ASP A 54 8.90 15.24 14.95
CA ASP A 54 9.87 15.33 16.05
C ASP A 54 10.86 14.14 16.07
N VAL A 55 11.40 13.80 14.90
CA VAL A 55 12.41 12.75 14.73
C VAL A 55 13.60 13.27 13.94
N SER A 56 14.73 12.56 13.99
CA SER A 56 15.88 12.94 13.15
C SER A 56 15.64 12.63 11.67
N HIS A 57 16.24 13.42 10.77
CA HIS A 57 16.16 13.14 9.32
C HIS A 57 16.77 11.77 8.96
N GLN A 58 17.76 11.28 9.71
CA GLN A 58 18.30 9.92 9.56
C GLN A 58 17.26 8.86 9.91
N ARG A 59 16.41 9.12 10.91
CA ARG A 59 15.32 8.23 11.27
C ARG A 59 14.26 8.19 10.16
N VAL A 60 13.92 9.33 9.55
CA VAL A 60 13.01 9.37 8.39
C VAL A 60 13.54 8.51 7.24
N HIS A 61 14.85 8.56 6.95
CA HIS A 61 15.48 7.69 5.96
C HIS A 61 15.26 6.20 6.27
N GLN A 62 15.55 5.77 7.51
CA GLN A 62 15.32 4.39 7.96
C GLN A 62 13.85 3.98 7.86
N MET A 63 12.91 4.85 8.23
CA MET A 63 11.47 4.55 8.13
C MET A 63 11.04 4.33 6.68
N ILE A 64 11.53 5.15 5.75
CA ILE A 64 11.21 5.02 4.32
C ILE A 64 11.78 3.72 3.75
N GLU A 65 12.99 3.33 4.15
CA GLU A 65 13.62 2.06 3.75
C GLU A 65 12.87 0.84 4.35
N GLU A 66 12.58 0.87 5.65
CA GLU A 66 11.89 -0.22 6.36
C GLU A 66 10.43 -0.40 5.90
N ALA A 67 9.77 0.65 5.42
CA ALA A 67 8.42 0.58 4.86
C ALA A 67 8.31 -0.32 3.61
N GLY A 68 9.43 -0.72 3.01
CA GLY A 68 9.51 -1.55 1.80
C GLY A 68 9.55 -3.07 2.03
N GLY A 69 9.59 -3.56 3.28
CA GLY A 69 9.73 -4.99 3.59
C GLY A 69 11.16 -5.53 3.47
N THR A 70 11.35 -6.80 3.84
CA THR A 70 12.68 -7.48 3.90
C THR A 70 13.30 -7.78 2.53
N GLU A 71 12.54 -7.63 1.45
CA GLU A 71 13.09 -7.66 0.10
C GLU A 71 13.54 -6.25 -0.26
N GLY A 72 14.84 -6.00 -0.04
CA GLY A 72 15.45 -4.72 -0.36
C GLY A 72 15.01 -4.22 -1.74
N TRP A 73 14.48 -3.00 -1.76
CA TRP A 73 14.24 -2.25 -2.99
C TRP A 73 15.58 -2.20 -3.74
N LYS A 74 15.76 -3.09 -4.71
CA LYS A 74 16.82 -2.95 -5.69
C LYS A 74 16.33 -1.87 -6.65
N PRO A 75 17.00 -0.72 -6.79
CA PRO A 75 16.74 0.13 -7.94
C PRO A 75 17.13 -0.69 -9.17
N ARG A 76 16.15 -1.33 -9.80
CA ARG A 76 16.40 -2.01 -11.06
C ARG A 76 16.68 -0.92 -12.09
N ARG A 77 17.93 -0.97 -12.56
CA ARG A 77 18.55 -0.31 -13.72
C ARG A 77 17.64 0.65 -14.50
N LYS A 78 18.16 1.86 -14.71
CA LYS A 78 17.67 2.93 -15.58
C LYS A 78 16.71 2.47 -16.69
N VAL A 79 15.51 3.05 -16.60
CA VAL A 79 14.44 3.16 -17.58
C VAL A 79 14.97 3.37 -19.00
N GLY A 80 14.54 2.48 -19.88
CA GLY A 80 14.56 2.62 -21.33
C GLY A 80 13.43 1.79 -21.98
N ALA A 81 12.42 1.41 -21.20
CA ALA A 81 11.20 0.79 -21.69
C ALA A 81 10.08 1.77 -21.35
N ASP A 82 9.21 2.04 -22.32
CA ASP A 82 8.12 3.01 -22.21
C ASP A 82 7.42 2.94 -20.85
N LEU A 83 7.15 4.10 -20.26
CA LEU A 83 6.37 4.19 -19.02
C LEU A 83 4.95 3.73 -19.34
N VAL A 84 4.66 2.44 -19.12
CA VAL A 84 3.37 1.83 -19.41
C VAL A 84 2.52 1.67 -18.16
N CYS A 85 1.21 1.85 -18.29
CA CYS A 85 0.24 1.53 -17.25
C CYS A 85 0.28 0.03 -16.94
N SER A 86 0.43 -0.33 -15.67
CA SER A 86 0.48 -1.73 -15.24
C SER A 86 -0.88 -2.44 -15.28
N PHE A 87 -1.98 -1.68 -15.46
CA PHE A 87 -3.34 -2.24 -15.55
C PHE A 87 -3.78 -2.53 -16.98
N CYS A 88 -3.55 -1.61 -17.92
CA CYS A 88 -3.99 -1.73 -19.31
C CYS A 88 -2.86 -1.91 -20.33
N GLY A 89 -1.60 -1.68 -19.92
CA GLY A 89 -0.43 -1.78 -20.80
C GLY A 89 -0.19 -0.56 -21.70
N ALA A 90 -1.06 0.45 -21.67
CA ALA A 90 -0.91 1.66 -22.49
C ALA A 90 0.34 2.46 -22.11
N ALA A 91 1.07 2.96 -23.10
CA ALA A 91 2.24 3.81 -22.90
C ALA A 91 1.85 5.23 -22.45
N LYS A 92 2.77 5.93 -21.80
CA LYS A 92 2.60 7.33 -21.39
C LYS A 92 2.19 8.27 -22.55
N THR A 93 2.57 7.94 -23.78
CA THR A 93 2.18 8.71 -24.98
C THR A 93 0.72 8.48 -25.40
N GLU A 94 0.08 7.42 -24.91
CA GLU A 94 -1.28 7.01 -25.28
C GLU A 94 -2.32 7.44 -24.23
N VAL A 95 -1.89 8.01 -23.10
CA VAL A 95 -2.75 8.37 -21.96
C VAL A 95 -2.52 9.83 -21.56
N SER A 96 -3.55 10.47 -21.00
CA SER A 96 -3.48 11.88 -20.61
C SER A 96 -2.68 12.09 -19.33
N SER A 97 -2.69 11.12 -18.41
CA SER A 97 -1.89 11.18 -17.20
C SER A 97 -1.46 9.78 -16.76
N LEU A 98 -0.27 9.70 -16.17
CA LEU A 98 0.29 8.45 -15.67
C LEU A 98 0.90 8.67 -14.29
N VAL A 99 0.32 8.05 -13.27
CA VAL A 99 0.76 8.14 -11.88
C VAL A 99 1.74 7.02 -11.58
N ALA A 100 2.92 7.39 -11.09
CA ALA A 100 3.95 6.45 -10.67
C ALA A 100 3.74 6.00 -9.23
N GLY A 101 3.59 4.69 -9.04
CA GLY A 101 3.70 4.01 -7.75
C GLY A 101 5.03 3.28 -7.60
N PRO A 102 5.25 2.57 -6.48
CA PRO A 102 6.47 1.82 -6.22
C PRO A 102 6.61 0.62 -7.17
N GLY A 103 7.27 0.81 -8.31
CA GLY A 103 7.45 -0.24 -9.33
C GLY A 103 6.19 -0.57 -10.15
N VAL A 104 5.17 0.27 -10.07
CA VAL A 104 3.88 0.13 -10.79
C VAL A 104 3.43 1.49 -11.31
N PHE A 105 2.64 1.52 -12.37
CA PHE A 105 2.07 2.74 -12.93
C PHE A 105 0.58 2.56 -13.18
N ILE A 106 -0.21 3.61 -13.02
CA ILE A 106 -1.65 3.61 -13.34
C ILE A 106 -2.00 4.87 -14.12
N CYS A 107 -2.71 4.72 -15.24
CA CYS A 107 -3.18 5.85 -16.05
C CYS A 107 -4.53 6.39 -15.57
N ASP A 108 -4.89 7.58 -16.03
CA ASP A 108 -6.17 8.24 -15.76
C ASP A 108 -7.39 7.34 -16.02
N GLY A 109 -7.48 6.75 -17.21
CA GLY A 109 -8.60 5.84 -17.50
C GLY A 109 -8.69 4.62 -16.57
N CYS A 110 -7.55 4.10 -16.10
CA CYS A 110 -7.54 2.99 -15.13
C CYS A 110 -7.88 3.46 -13.71
N VAL A 111 -7.50 4.66 -13.31
CA VAL A 111 -7.90 5.26 -12.03
C VAL A 111 -9.41 5.45 -12.00
N ASP A 112 -9.98 6.02 -13.07
CA ASP A 112 -11.43 6.24 -13.19
C ASP A 112 -12.20 4.92 -13.20
N LEU A 113 -11.71 3.93 -13.95
CA LEU A 113 -12.31 2.59 -13.96
C LEU A 113 -12.28 1.96 -12.57
N CYS A 114 -11.13 1.97 -11.89
CA CYS A 114 -11.02 1.42 -10.54
C CYS A 114 -11.91 2.18 -9.55
N GLY A 115 -12.01 3.51 -9.68
CA GLY A 115 -12.85 4.36 -8.84
C GLY A 115 -14.33 4.03 -9.00
N ARG A 116 -14.82 3.84 -10.24
CA ARG A 116 -16.19 3.42 -10.52
C ARG A 116 -16.49 2.05 -9.93
N VAL A 117 -15.61 1.08 -10.13
CA VAL A 117 -15.77 -0.29 -9.58
C VAL A 117 -15.86 -0.27 -8.05
N LEU A 118 -15.06 0.55 -7.40
CA LEU A 118 -15.08 0.70 -5.95
C LEU A 118 -16.33 1.41 -5.42
N GLY A 119 -16.92 2.32 -6.22
CA GLY A 119 -18.17 3.03 -5.91
C GLY A 119 -19.44 2.24 -6.25
N GLU A 120 -19.43 1.45 -7.32
CA GLU A 120 -20.54 0.58 -7.76
C GLU A 120 -20.78 -0.60 -6.78
N ALA A 121 -19.81 -0.95 -5.94
CA ALA A 121 -19.99 -1.93 -4.87
C ALA A 121 -21.09 -1.52 -3.85
N ASP A 122 -21.51 -0.25 -3.81
CA ASP A 122 -22.63 0.24 -2.98
C ASP A 122 -23.96 0.34 -3.76
N ALA A 123 -23.99 0.15 -5.09
CA ALA A 123 -25.19 0.23 -5.93
C ALA A 123 -25.21 -0.83 -7.05
N ALA A 124 -25.98 -1.90 -6.87
CA ALA A 124 -26.03 -3.06 -7.75
C ALA A 124 -26.54 -2.80 -9.20
N HIS A 125 -25.68 -2.82 -10.22
CA HIS A 125 -25.82 -3.49 -11.56
C HIS A 125 -24.64 -3.15 -12.51
N GLY A 126 -24.02 -4.17 -13.15
CA GLY A 126 -22.75 -4.12 -13.92
C GLY A 126 -22.80 -3.58 -15.38
N PRO A 127 -21.83 -3.88 -16.30
CA PRO A 127 -21.01 -5.10 -16.39
C PRO A 127 -19.47 -4.94 -16.54
N SER A 128 -18.73 -5.92 -16.03
CA SER A 128 -17.65 -6.73 -16.65
C SER A 128 -16.48 -7.03 -15.71
N HIS A 129 -16.44 -8.29 -15.25
CA HIS A 129 -15.36 -9.03 -14.56
C HIS A 129 -14.30 -8.21 -13.82
N VAL A 130 -14.70 -7.69 -12.65
CA VAL A 130 -13.80 -7.33 -11.56
C VAL A 130 -14.45 -7.86 -10.31
N ASP A 131 -14.13 -9.10 -9.95
CA ASP A 131 -14.62 -9.67 -8.71
C ASP A 131 -14.07 -8.82 -7.55
N PRO A 132 -14.91 -8.16 -6.73
CA PRO A 132 -14.44 -7.61 -5.46
C PRO A 132 -13.93 -8.80 -4.64
N VAL A 133 -12.61 -8.92 -4.52
CA VAL A 133 -11.98 -10.07 -3.87
C VAL A 133 -12.43 -10.08 -2.40
N PRO A 134 -13.18 -11.09 -1.93
CA PRO A 134 -13.53 -11.20 -0.52
C PRO A 134 -12.24 -11.38 0.29
N SER A 135 -12.22 -10.76 1.48
CA SER A 135 -11.07 -10.43 2.33
C SER A 135 -10.27 -11.62 2.89
N THR A 136 -10.35 -12.82 2.31
CA THR A 136 -9.92 -14.08 2.93
C THR A 136 -8.69 -14.76 2.32
N SER A 137 -7.88 -14.12 1.47
CA SER A 137 -6.59 -14.71 1.08
C SER A 137 -5.55 -13.67 0.63
N GLY A 138 -4.45 -13.55 1.38
CA GLY A 138 -3.07 -13.23 0.94
C GLY A 138 -2.76 -12.10 -0.05
N PHE A 139 -3.68 -11.22 -0.42
CA PHE A 139 -3.45 -10.25 -1.47
C PHE A 139 -3.04 -8.88 -0.90
N SER A 140 -1.95 -8.31 -1.43
CA SER A 140 -1.49 -6.96 -1.10
C SER A 140 -1.71 -5.99 -2.26
N CYS A 141 -1.97 -4.73 -1.92
CA CYS A 141 -1.99 -3.62 -2.86
C CYS A 141 -0.59 -3.40 -3.43
N SER A 142 -0.42 -3.40 -4.74
CA SER A 142 0.87 -3.16 -5.41
C SER A 142 1.36 -1.70 -5.28
N PHE A 143 0.48 -0.76 -4.92
CA PHE A 143 0.81 0.66 -4.77
C PHE A 143 1.28 1.04 -3.36
N CYS A 144 0.62 0.53 -2.31
CA CYS A 144 1.00 0.81 -0.93
C CYS A 144 1.61 -0.39 -0.20
N GLY A 145 1.30 -1.63 -0.62
CA GLY A 145 1.72 -2.87 0.02
C GLY A 145 0.77 -3.40 1.11
N ARG A 146 -0.36 -2.72 1.39
CA ARG A 146 -1.32 -3.18 2.41
C ARG A 146 -2.00 -4.47 2.00
N GLY A 147 -2.21 -5.40 2.93
CA GLY A 147 -2.99 -6.61 2.70
C GLY A 147 -4.50 -6.33 2.59
N ALA A 148 -5.27 -7.31 2.15
CA ALA A 148 -6.73 -7.27 2.12
C ALA A 148 -7.37 -7.15 3.52
N ALA A 149 -6.63 -7.47 4.59
CA ALA A 149 -7.06 -7.24 5.96
C ALA A 149 -6.96 -5.76 6.39
N ASP A 150 -6.00 -5.01 5.83
CA ASP A 150 -5.71 -3.62 6.18
C ASP A 150 -6.29 -2.61 5.18
N SER A 151 -6.87 -3.10 4.08
CA SER A 151 -7.45 -2.32 3.00
C SER A 151 -8.94 -2.63 2.91
N ALA A 152 -9.80 -1.63 3.08
CA ALA A 152 -11.25 -1.84 3.09
C ALA A 152 -11.76 -2.45 1.78
N ARG A 153 -11.20 -2.05 0.63
CA ARG A 153 -11.56 -2.59 -0.69
C ARG A 153 -10.35 -2.61 -1.63
N LEU A 154 -10.26 -3.61 -2.50
CA LEU A 154 -9.21 -3.79 -3.50
C LEU A 154 -9.83 -4.05 -4.88
N VAL A 155 -9.27 -3.43 -5.91
CA VAL A 155 -9.53 -3.78 -7.31
C VAL A 155 -8.38 -4.62 -7.82
N ALA A 156 -8.70 -5.78 -8.39
CA ALA A 156 -7.74 -6.63 -9.07
C ALA A 156 -7.73 -6.30 -10.58
N GLY A 157 -6.54 -6.02 -11.11
CA GLY A 157 -6.25 -5.97 -12.54
C GLY A 157 -5.37 -7.15 -12.97
N PRO A 158 -4.93 -7.18 -14.24
CA PRO A 158 -4.04 -8.21 -14.77
C PRO A 158 -2.67 -8.23 -14.06
N GLY A 159 -2.55 -9.03 -12.99
CA GLY A 159 -1.29 -9.18 -12.22
C GLY A 159 -0.99 -8.05 -11.23
N VAL A 160 -1.87 -7.06 -11.08
CA VAL A 160 -1.68 -5.88 -10.21
C VAL A 160 -2.93 -5.66 -9.37
N LYS A 161 -2.78 -5.15 -8.14
CA LYS A 161 -3.91 -4.82 -7.27
C LYS A 161 -3.78 -3.42 -6.70
N ILE A 162 -4.88 -2.68 -6.64
CA ILE A 162 -4.89 -1.33 -6.07
C ILE A 162 -6.01 -1.21 -5.04
N CYS A 163 -5.68 -0.69 -3.85
CA CYS A 163 -6.67 -0.45 -2.80
C CYS A 163 -7.41 0.86 -3.04
N ASP A 164 -8.59 0.99 -2.46
CA ASP A 164 -9.46 2.17 -2.57
C ASP A 164 -8.77 3.48 -2.20
N ALA A 165 -7.93 3.47 -1.16
CA ALA A 165 -7.16 4.64 -0.76
C ALA A 165 -6.10 5.03 -1.81
N CYS A 166 -5.46 4.05 -2.46
CA CYS A 166 -4.49 4.33 -3.52
C CYS A 166 -5.17 4.83 -4.79
N VAL A 167 -6.36 4.33 -5.12
CA VAL A 167 -7.15 4.85 -6.25
C VAL A 167 -7.51 6.31 -6.03
N ARG A 168 -8.02 6.67 -4.84
CA ARG A 168 -8.35 8.05 -4.47
C ARG A 168 -7.13 8.98 -4.55
N PHE A 169 -6.01 8.56 -3.98
CA PHE A 169 -4.77 9.32 -4.06
C PHE A 169 -4.31 9.52 -5.51
N SER A 170 -4.36 8.48 -6.35
CA SER A 170 -4.02 8.61 -7.76
C SER A 170 -4.95 9.58 -8.49
N ALA A 171 -6.24 9.61 -8.16
CA ALA A 171 -7.19 10.58 -8.73
C ALA A 171 -6.86 12.02 -8.32
N GLU A 172 -6.53 12.26 -7.05
CA GLU A 172 -6.10 13.58 -6.55
C GLU A 172 -4.83 14.07 -7.26
N VAL A 173 -3.85 13.18 -7.45
CA VAL A 173 -2.60 13.50 -8.15
C VAL A 173 -2.87 13.86 -9.62
N ILE A 174 -3.78 13.16 -10.29
CA ILE A 174 -4.15 13.46 -11.69
C ILE A 174 -4.87 14.81 -11.78
N ALA A 175 -5.79 15.08 -10.86
CA ALA A 175 -6.49 16.36 -10.79
C ALA A 175 -5.50 17.54 -10.59
N ALA A 176 -4.48 17.35 -9.74
CA ALA A 176 -3.45 18.37 -9.48
C ALA A 176 -2.50 18.63 -10.67
N GLN A 177 -2.33 17.66 -11.58
CA GLN A 177 -1.49 17.82 -12.80
C GLN A 177 -2.24 18.50 -13.95
N SER A 178 -3.56 18.63 -13.85
CA SER A 178 -4.44 19.15 -14.92
C SER A 178 -4.81 20.63 -14.73
N GLY A 179 -4.18 21.32 -13.78
CA GLY A 179 -4.45 22.72 -13.40
C GLY A 179 -3.24 23.63 -13.50
#